data_AF-A0A938G8R3-F1
#
_entry.id   AF-A0A938G8R3-F1
#
_cell.length_a   1.000
_cell.length_b   1.000
_cell.length_c   1.000
_cell.angle_alpha   90.00
_cell.angle_beta   90.00
_cell.angle_gamma   90.00
#
_symmetry.space_group_name_H-M   'P 1'
#
loop_
_entity.id
_entity.type
_entity.pdbx_description
1 polymer ?
#
loop_
_entity_poly.entity_id
_entity_poly.type
_entity_poly.pdbx_seq_one_letter_code
_entity_poly.pdbx_strand_id
1 'polypeptide(L)'
;MDSFTTTVDIDNPPSLLERFVSDFPANAGEWSRSVNKLNRWEEEYLLVDDPDMERLAEHRKRVEGLMFMGQLCAIVAAHPILGDAETARMVTATLEVLRNKLQMFHRTMARERAEAILKEVFPEPGPGAAR
;
A
#
# COMPACT_ATOMS: atom_id res chain seq x y z
N MET A 1 -21.97 -45.14 26.03
CA MET A 1 -21.55 -43.86 26.64
C MET A 1 -20.06 -44.01 26.84
N ASP A 2 -19.27 -43.61 25.84
CA ASP A 2 -17.82 -43.62 25.95
C ASP A 2 -17.34 -42.23 25.55
N SER A 3 -16.93 -41.47 26.57
CA SER A 3 -16.33 -40.15 26.43
C SER A 3 -14.96 -40.30 25.78
N PHE A 4 -14.84 -39.84 24.54
CA PHE A 4 -13.54 -39.47 23.98
C PHE A 4 -13.15 -38.13 24.57
N THR A 5 -12.40 -38.18 25.67
CA THR A 5 -11.68 -37.03 26.18
C THR A 5 -10.49 -36.80 25.25
N THR A 6 -10.66 -35.95 24.24
CA THR A 6 -9.54 -35.42 23.45
C THR A 6 -8.72 -34.54 24.38
N THR A 7 -7.65 -35.10 24.94
CA THR A 7 -6.59 -34.32 25.57
C THR A 7 -5.96 -33.47 24.47
N VAL A 8 -6.25 -32.17 24.50
CA VAL A 8 -5.51 -31.18 23.72
C VAL A 8 -4.07 -31.26 24.20
N ASP A 9 -3.17 -31.69 23.32
CA ASP A 9 -1.74 -31.80 23.59
C ASP A 9 -1.15 -30.38 23.68
N ILE A 10 -0.98 -29.89 24.91
CA ILE A 10 -0.46 -28.52 25.19
C ILE A 10 1.06 -28.45 25.02
N ASP A 11 1.74 -29.59 24.88
CA ASP A 11 3.22 -29.70 24.94
C ASP A 11 3.95 -29.74 23.58
N ASN A 12 3.24 -29.60 22.44
CA ASN A 12 3.91 -29.53 21.14
C ASN A 12 4.11 -28.06 20.72
N PRO A 13 5.36 -27.54 20.65
CA PRO A 13 5.58 -26.18 20.19
C PRO A 13 5.08 -26.03 18.74
N PRO A 14 4.43 -24.89 18.41
CA PRO A 14 3.91 -24.68 17.07
C PRO A 14 5.04 -24.80 16.04
N SER A 15 4.74 -25.50 14.96
CA SER A 15 5.64 -25.67 13.82
C SER A 15 6.11 -24.31 13.30
N LEU A 16 7.23 -24.29 12.58
CA LEU A 16 7.73 -23.07 11.94
C LEU A 16 6.66 -22.44 11.02
N LEU A 17 5.87 -23.27 10.35
CA LEU A 17 4.77 -22.82 9.50
C LEU A 17 3.68 -22.14 10.31
N GLU A 18 3.22 -22.75 11.42
CA GLU A 18 2.18 -22.17 12.28
C GLU A 18 2.62 -20.85 12.89
N ARG A 19 3.88 -20.75 13.34
CA ARG A 19 4.44 -19.48 13.85
C ARG A 19 4.48 -18.40 12.76
N PHE A 20 5.00 -18.75 11.58
CA PHE A 20 5.07 -17.81 10.46
C PHE A 20 3.69 -17.27 10.06
N VAL A 21 2.68 -18.15 10.06
CA VAL A 21 1.30 -17.80 9.71
C VAL A 21 0.63 -16.97 10.81
N SER A 22 0.84 -17.34 12.08
CA SER A 22 0.31 -16.57 13.21
C SER A 22 0.86 -15.14 13.24
N ASP A 23 2.14 -14.96 12.91
CA ASP A 23 2.78 -13.64 12.91
C ASP A 23 2.51 -12.84 11.63
N PHE A 24 2.02 -13.50 10.57
CA PHE A 24 1.85 -12.89 9.25
C PHE A 24 0.95 -11.64 9.25
N PRO A 25 -0.26 -11.63 9.86
CA PRO A 25 -1.10 -10.43 9.89
C PRO A 25 -0.41 -9.23 10.57
N ALA A 26 0.32 -9.48 11.66
CA ALA A 26 1.06 -8.43 12.37
C ALA A 26 2.18 -7.86 11.50
N ASN A 27 2.95 -8.73 10.85
CA ASN A 27 4.04 -8.36 9.92
C ASN A 27 3.51 -7.60 8.70
N ALA A 28 2.42 -8.07 8.09
CA ALA A 28 1.75 -7.37 7.00
C ALA A 28 1.23 -5.99 7.44
N GLY A 29 0.70 -5.89 8.66
CA GLY A 29 0.28 -4.62 9.25
C GLY A 29 1.43 -3.64 9.44
N GLU A 30 2.60 -4.12 9.89
CA GLU A 30 3.79 -3.28 10.02
C GLU A 30 4.34 -2.83 8.67
N TRP A 31 4.40 -3.72 7.70
CA TRP A 31 4.72 -3.37 6.32
C TRP A 31 3.77 -2.29 5.79
N SER A 32 2.46 -2.45 5.98
CA SER A 32 1.47 -1.46 5.56
C SER A 32 1.69 -0.09 6.21
N ARG A 33 1.97 -0.05 7.51
CA ARG A 33 2.32 1.19 8.24
C ARG A 33 3.63 1.83 7.77
N SER A 34 4.50 1.10 7.07
CA SER A 34 5.74 1.66 6.53
C SER A 34 5.46 2.66 5.40
N VAL A 35 4.28 2.63 4.79
CA VAL A 35 3.80 3.69 3.89
C VAL A 35 3.71 5.05 4.60
N ASN A 36 3.41 5.09 5.90
CA ASN A 36 3.39 6.35 6.64
C ASN A 36 4.80 6.96 6.78
N LYS A 37 5.84 6.12 6.89
CA LYS A 37 7.23 6.59 6.88
C LYS A 37 7.61 7.12 5.49
N LEU A 38 7.12 6.48 4.43
CA LEU A 38 7.28 6.96 3.06
C LEU A 38 6.58 8.31 2.86
N ASN A 39 5.34 8.47 3.29
CA ASN A 39 4.58 9.72 3.18
C ASN A 39 5.33 10.90 3.83
N ARG A 40 5.81 10.72 5.06
CA ARG A 40 6.59 11.75 5.76
C ARG A 40 7.85 12.14 4.99
N TRP A 41 8.52 11.15 4.40
CA TRP A 41 9.69 11.41 3.58
C TRP A 41 9.32 12.12 2.27
N GLU A 42 8.20 11.78 1.63
CA GLU A 42 7.71 12.49 0.44
C GLU A 42 7.37 13.96 0.76
N GLU A 43 6.74 14.22 1.90
CA GLU A 43 6.45 15.58 2.39
C GLU A 43 7.72 16.40 2.58
N GLU A 44 8.79 15.79 3.09
CA GLU A 44 10.07 16.47 3.36
C GLU A 44 10.88 16.74 2.08
N TYR A 45 10.85 15.84 1.10
CA TYR A 45 11.79 15.87 -0.03
C TYR A 45 11.17 16.05 -1.41
N LEU A 46 9.89 15.70 -1.61
CA LEU A 46 9.26 15.65 -2.93
C LEU A 46 8.09 16.62 -3.12
N LEU A 47 7.46 17.10 -2.05
CA LEU A 47 6.39 18.11 -2.13
C LEU A 47 6.97 19.53 -2.21
N VAL A 48 7.85 19.75 -3.20
CA VAL A 48 8.49 21.03 -3.52
C VAL A 48 8.39 21.29 -5.03
N ASP A 49 8.59 22.54 -5.48
CA ASP A 49 8.36 22.92 -6.88
C ASP A 49 9.25 22.18 -7.89
N ASP A 50 10.52 21.92 -7.54
CA ASP A 50 11.49 21.21 -8.38
C ASP A 50 12.24 20.16 -7.54
N PRO A 51 11.69 18.94 -7.39
CA PRO A 51 12.32 17.89 -6.60
C PRO A 51 13.58 17.36 -7.30
N ASP A 52 14.65 17.21 -6.53
CA ASP A 52 15.93 16.68 -7.02
C ASP A 52 15.75 15.28 -7.66
N MET A 53 16.37 15.10 -8.83
CA MET A 53 16.36 13.84 -9.58
C MET A 53 16.95 12.67 -8.79
N GLU A 54 17.94 12.90 -7.93
CA GLU A 54 18.47 11.86 -7.05
C GLU A 54 17.41 11.41 -6.03
N ARG A 55 16.66 12.37 -5.46
CA ARG A 55 15.54 12.08 -4.55
C ARG A 55 14.39 11.36 -5.25
N LEU A 56 14.05 11.73 -6.47
CA LEU A 56 13.06 10.99 -7.26
C LEU A 56 13.53 9.55 -7.52
N ALA A 57 14.80 9.32 -7.87
CA ALA A 57 15.32 7.97 -8.04
C ALA A 57 15.28 7.16 -6.73
N GLU A 58 15.65 7.76 -5.61
CA GLU A 58 15.56 7.16 -4.28
C GLU A 58 14.11 6.79 -3.91
N HIS A 59 13.18 7.70 -4.15
CA HIS A 59 11.75 7.50 -3.94
C HIS A 59 11.25 6.29 -4.72
N ARG A 60 11.55 6.23 -6.02
CA ARG A 60 11.14 5.11 -6.88
C ARG A 60 11.62 3.78 -6.34
N LYS A 61 12.90 3.68 -5.97
CA LYS A 61 13.49 2.46 -5.40
C LYS A 61 12.78 2.03 -4.11
N ARG A 62 12.45 2.97 -3.22
CA ARG A 62 11.72 2.69 -1.98
C ARG A 62 10.31 2.18 -2.26
N VAL A 63 9.58 2.83 -3.17
CA VAL A 63 8.21 2.42 -3.55
C VAL A 63 8.21 1.04 -4.20
N GLU A 64 9.10 0.80 -5.16
CA GLU A 64 9.23 -0.51 -5.83
C GLU A 64 9.60 -1.62 -4.84
N GLY A 65 10.49 -1.35 -3.87
CA GLY A 65 10.82 -2.29 -2.79
C GLY A 65 9.63 -2.61 -1.89
N LEU A 66 8.84 -1.60 -1.50
CA LEU A 66 7.61 -1.81 -0.73
C LEU A 66 6.56 -2.59 -1.54
N MET A 67 6.43 -2.32 -2.83
CA MET A 67 5.53 -3.05 -3.72
C MET A 67 5.92 -4.51 -3.85
N PHE A 68 7.21 -4.80 -4.03
CA PHE A 68 7.71 -6.17 -4.08
C PHE A 68 7.36 -6.95 -2.81
N MET A 69 7.60 -6.35 -1.63
CA MET A 69 7.20 -6.98 -0.36
C MET A 69 5.68 -7.17 -0.26
N GLY A 70 4.89 -6.19 -0.69
CA GLY A 70 3.42 -6.30 -0.73
C GLY A 70 2.92 -7.41 -1.65
N GLN A 71 3.59 -7.68 -2.77
CA GLN A 71 3.28 -8.80 -3.65
C GLN A 71 3.53 -10.15 -2.96
N LEU A 72 4.60 -10.27 -2.17
CA LEU A 72 4.84 -11.46 -1.34
C LEU A 72 3.74 -11.63 -0.28
N CYS A 73 3.36 -10.54 0.40
CA CYS A 73 2.23 -10.56 1.34
C CYS A 73 0.93 -11.00 0.65
N ALA A 74 0.67 -10.54 -0.58
CA ALA A 74 -0.54 -10.89 -1.32
C ALA A 74 -0.61 -12.39 -1.63
N ILE A 75 0.52 -13.04 -1.92
CA ILE A 75 0.59 -14.49 -2.14
C ILE A 75 0.18 -15.24 -0.87
N VAL A 76 0.73 -14.87 0.28
CA VAL A 76 0.42 -15.52 1.56
C VAL A 76 -1.03 -15.27 1.97
N ALA A 77 -1.50 -14.02 1.85
CA ALA A 77 -2.86 -13.63 2.22
C ALA A 77 -3.94 -14.24 1.33
N ALA A 78 -3.60 -14.65 0.10
CA ALA A 78 -4.51 -15.35 -0.81
C ALA A 78 -4.56 -16.87 -0.57
N HIS A 79 -3.69 -17.41 0.29
CA HIS A 79 -3.63 -18.85 0.49
C HIS A 79 -4.87 -19.37 1.24
N PRO A 80 -5.59 -20.40 0.75
CA PRO A 80 -6.88 -20.83 1.32
C PRO A 80 -6.85 -21.26 2.79
N ILE A 81 -5.69 -21.72 3.26
CA ILE A 81 -5.50 -22.25 4.63
C ILE A 81 -4.84 -21.22 5.55
N LEU A 82 -4.04 -20.30 5.00
CA LEU A 82 -3.12 -19.45 5.77
C LEU A 82 -3.52 -17.98 5.74
N GLY A 83 -4.25 -17.57 4.71
CA GLY A 83 -4.67 -16.21 4.50
C GLY A 83 -5.94 -15.89 5.28
N ASP A 84 -6.04 -14.63 5.69
CA ASP A 84 -7.28 -14.05 6.21
C ASP A 84 -7.74 -12.89 5.31
N ALA A 85 -9.06 -12.75 5.20
CA ALA A 85 -9.67 -11.79 4.27
C ALA A 85 -9.39 -10.33 4.65
N GLU A 86 -9.13 -10.04 5.93
CA GLU A 86 -8.84 -8.69 6.38
C GLU A 86 -7.44 -8.26 5.94
N THR A 87 -6.43 -9.09 6.22
CA THR A 87 -5.06 -8.88 5.76
C THR A 87 -4.99 -8.81 4.24
N ALA A 88 -5.70 -9.67 3.52
CA ALA A 88 -5.73 -9.64 2.05
C ALA A 88 -6.25 -8.30 1.50
N ARG A 89 -7.33 -7.76 2.09
CA ARG A 89 -7.87 -6.44 1.72
C ARG A 89 -6.90 -5.31 2.05
N MET A 90 -6.31 -5.32 3.24
CA MET A 90 -5.30 -4.33 3.63
C MET A 90 -4.11 -4.35 2.66
N VAL A 91 -3.56 -5.53 2.36
CA VAL A 91 -2.44 -5.67 1.43
C VAL A 91 -2.78 -5.13 0.05
N THR A 92 -3.98 -5.45 -0.45
CA THR A 92 -4.46 -4.96 -1.75
C THR A 92 -4.57 -3.43 -1.76
N ALA A 93 -5.20 -2.84 -0.74
CA ALA A 93 -5.35 -1.39 -0.62
C ALA A 93 -3.99 -0.69 -0.54
N THR A 94 -3.06 -1.21 0.26
CA THR A 94 -1.71 -0.64 0.38
C THR A 94 -0.93 -0.73 -0.94
N LEU A 95 -1.05 -1.83 -1.68
CA LEU A 95 -0.46 -1.95 -3.01
C LEU A 95 -1.03 -0.92 -4.00
N GLU A 96 -2.32 -0.63 -3.95
CA GLU A 96 -2.94 0.43 -4.77
C GLU A 96 -2.40 1.82 -4.42
N VAL A 97 -2.24 2.13 -3.13
CA VAL A 97 -1.61 3.37 -2.68
C VAL A 97 -0.20 3.51 -3.26
N LEU A 98 0.62 2.46 -3.19
CA LEU A 98 1.98 2.48 -3.74
C LEU A 98 1.99 2.65 -5.27
N ARG A 99 1.08 1.99 -6.00
CA ARG A 99 0.94 2.19 -7.46
C ARG A 99 0.56 3.63 -7.79
N ASN A 100 -0.35 4.22 -7.03
CA ASN A 100 -0.80 5.60 -7.23
C ASN A 100 0.34 6.58 -6.98
N LYS A 101 1.20 6.33 -5.96
CA LYS A 101 2.41 7.13 -5.73
C LYS A 101 3.37 7.10 -6.91
N LEU A 102 3.60 5.94 -7.53
CA LEU A 102 4.42 5.88 -8.75
C LEU A 102 3.82 6.71 -9.89
N GLN A 103 2.50 6.67 -10.06
CA GLN A 103 1.85 7.47 -11.08
C GLN A 103 1.96 8.97 -10.78
N MET A 104 1.73 9.36 -9.53
CA MET A 104 1.75 10.75 -9.09
C MET A 104 3.13 11.40 -9.25
N PHE A 105 4.20 10.74 -8.80
CA PHE A 105 5.53 11.34 -8.76
C PHE A 105 6.40 11.03 -10.00
N HIS A 106 6.14 9.94 -10.72
CA HIS A 106 7.02 9.45 -11.79
C HIS A 106 6.38 9.40 -13.18
N ARG A 107 5.09 9.73 -13.31
CA ARG A 107 4.48 9.95 -14.62
C ARG A 107 4.15 11.43 -14.78
N THR A 108 4.90 12.08 -15.66
CA THR A 108 4.60 13.44 -16.08
C THR A 108 3.30 13.45 -16.90
N MET A 109 2.33 14.23 -16.43
CA MET A 109 1.21 14.64 -17.25
C MET A 109 1.67 15.81 -18.12
N ALA A 110 1.38 15.77 -19.43
CA ALA A 110 1.60 16.92 -20.30
C ALA A 110 0.82 18.13 -19.76
N ARG A 111 1.46 19.29 -19.68
CA ARG A 111 0.87 20.52 -19.13
C ARG A 111 -0.43 20.89 -19.84
N GLU A 112 -0.48 20.71 -21.15
CA GLU A 112 -1.64 20.95 -21.99
C GLU A 112 -2.84 20.09 -21.56
N ARG A 113 -2.57 18.85 -21.13
CA ARG A 113 -3.60 17.93 -20.61
C ARG A 113 -4.06 18.33 -19.21
N ALA A 114 -3.15 18.79 -18.36
CA ALA A 114 -3.50 19.31 -17.04
C ALA A 114 -4.38 20.57 -17.15
N GLU A 115 -4.01 21.51 -18.02
CA GLU A 115 -4.78 22.73 -18.29
C GLU A 115 -6.16 22.43 -18.90
N ALA A 116 -6.26 21.43 -19.78
CA ALA A 116 -7.54 20.99 -20.33
C ALA A 116 -8.47 20.44 -19.25
N ILE A 117 -7.96 19.59 -18.34
CA ILE A 117 -8.74 19.05 -17.20
C ILE A 117 -9.19 20.19 -16.28
N LEU A 118 -8.32 21.15 -15.97
CA LEU A 118 -8.68 22.29 -15.13
C LEU A 118 -9.81 23.11 -15.74
N LYS A 119 -9.79 23.36 -17.05
CA LYS A 119 -10.86 24.08 -17.76
C LYS A 119 -12.18 23.30 -17.80
N GLU A 120 -12.12 21.97 -17.86
CA GLU A 120 -13.31 21.11 -17.85
C GLU A 120 -13.98 21.08 -16.46
N VAL A 121 -13.19 20.98 -15.39
CA VAL A 121 -13.69 20.89 -14.01
C VAL A 121 -14.04 22.25 -13.42
N PHE A 122 -13.29 23.29 -13.78
CA PHE A 122 -13.51 24.68 -13.34
C PHE A 122 -13.78 25.58 -14.55
N PRO A 123 -14.95 25.46 -15.20
CA PRO A 123 -15.31 26.36 -16.29
C PRO A 123 -15.42 27.79 -15.76
N GLU A 124 -14.86 28.75 -16.51
CA GLU A 124 -15.00 30.18 -16.22
C GLU A 124 -16.48 30.53 -16.07
N PRO A 125 -16.87 31.32 -15.04
CA PRO A 125 -18.24 31.78 -14.89
C PRO A 125 -18.65 32.52 -16.16
N GLY A 126 -19.69 32.02 -16.83
CA GLY A 126 -20.23 32.64 -18.04
C GLY A 126 -20.63 34.11 -17.79
N PRO A 127 -20.70 34.94 -18.85
CA PRO A 127 -21.11 36.34 -18.75
C PRO A 127 -22.55 36.41 -18.21
N GLY A 128 -22.68 36.52 -16.88
CA GLY A 128 -23.96 36.45 -16.18
C GLY A 128 -23.92 35.90 -14.75
N ALA A 129 -22.81 35.30 -14.30
CA ALA A 129 -22.72 34.71 -12.95
C ALA A 129 -22.36 35.70 -11.82
N ALA A 130 -22.13 36.98 -12.13
CA ALA A 130 -22.04 38.04 -11.12
C ALA A 130 -23.40 38.77 -11.04
N ARG A 131 -24.24 38.35 -10.10
CA ARG A 131 -25.35 39.15 -9.57
C ARG A 131 -25.36 39.05 -8.06
#